data_AF-A0A484N4D7-F1
#
_entry.id   AF-A0A484N4D7-F1
#
_cell.length_a   1.000
_cell.length_b   1.000
_cell.length_c   1.000
_cell.angle_alpha   90.00
_cell.angle_beta   90.00
_cell.angle_gamma   90.00
#
_symmetry.space_group_name_H-M   'P 1'
#
loop_
_entity.id
_entity.type
_entity.pdbx_description
1 polymer ?
#
loop_
_entity_poly.entity_id
_entity_poly.type
_entity_poly.pdbx_seq_one_letter_code
_entity_poly.pdbx_strand_id
1 'polypeptide(L)'
;MLENPSGWLSDHDLCRLENVEIRSFKGSRQEMLFVKAILSKSPALVRLVIEDSDDIDDVAQALKLSRELLSFPRASPKAQVVFVDSKYSNTTMLN
;
A
#
# COMPACT_ATOMS: atom_id res chain seq x y z
N MET A 1 -12.20 -13.57 -19.47
CA MET A 1 -10.86 -12.94 -19.55
C MET A 1 -11.08 -11.48 -19.22
N LEU A 2 -10.64 -11.02 -18.06
CA LEU A 2 -10.82 -9.62 -17.65
C LEU A 2 -9.64 -8.83 -18.22
N GLU A 3 -9.86 -8.09 -19.29
CA GLU A 3 -8.84 -7.17 -19.82
C GLU A 3 -8.50 -6.13 -18.76
N ASN A 4 -7.20 -5.92 -18.62
CA ASN A 4 -6.51 -5.08 -17.65
C ASN A 4 -7.12 -3.66 -17.65
N PRO A 5 -7.95 -3.28 -16.65
CA PRO A 5 -8.63 -1.98 -16.65
C PRO A 5 -7.70 -0.81 -16.27
N SER A 6 -6.38 -1.03 -16.33
CA SER A 6 -5.36 -0.17 -15.73
C SER A 6 -4.10 -0.09 -16.60
N GLY A 7 -4.25 0.24 -17.89
CA GLY A 7 -3.16 0.46 -18.85
C GLY A 7 -2.17 1.61 -18.51
N TRP A 8 -2.07 1.99 -17.23
CA TRP A 8 -1.18 3.01 -16.71
C TRP A 8 0.22 2.47 -16.36
N LEU A 9 0.36 1.18 -16.03
CA LEU A 9 1.63 0.54 -15.69
C LEU A 9 1.73 -0.79 -16.44
N SER A 10 2.78 -0.94 -17.24
CA SER A 10 3.14 -2.22 -17.83
C SER A 10 3.54 -3.17 -16.71
N ASP A 11 3.34 -4.48 -16.92
CA ASP A 11 3.70 -5.48 -15.90
C ASP A 11 5.20 -5.41 -15.56
N HIS A 12 6.03 -4.88 -16.46
CA HIS A 12 7.46 -4.68 -16.25
C HIS A 12 7.81 -3.51 -15.32
N ASP A 13 6.98 -2.47 -15.24
CA ASP A 13 7.32 -1.23 -14.53
C ASP A 13 7.44 -1.43 -13.01
N LEU A 14 6.71 -2.41 -12.46
CA LEU A 14 6.68 -2.71 -11.03
C LEU A 14 7.49 -3.96 -10.64
N CYS A 15 8.08 -4.66 -11.62
CA CYS A 15 8.79 -5.92 -11.41
C CYS A 15 9.94 -5.84 -10.40
N ARG A 16 10.56 -4.66 -10.26
CA ARG A 16 11.78 -4.43 -9.45
C ARG A 16 11.48 -3.66 -8.16
N LEU A 17 10.22 -3.36 -7.88
CA LEU A 17 9.82 -2.59 -6.72
C LEU A 17 9.93 -3.46 -5.45
N GLU A 18 10.94 -3.20 -4.62
CA GLU A 18 11.22 -4.01 -3.42
C GLU A 18 10.66 -3.40 -2.13
N ASN A 19 10.80 -2.08 -1.96
CA ASN A 19 10.36 -1.38 -0.77
C ASN A 19 9.53 -0.16 -1.19
N VAL A 20 8.34 -0.03 -0.63
CA VAL A 20 7.42 1.08 -0.90
C VAL A 20 6.95 1.66 0.42
N GLU A 21 6.93 2.98 0.48
CA GLU A 21 6.35 3.74 1.57
C GLU A 21 5.30 4.69 0.99
N ILE A 22 4.09 4.63 1.55
CA ILE A 22 2.97 5.52 1.22
C ILE A 22 2.64 6.27 2.49
N ARG A 23 2.72 7.59 2.44
CA ARG A 23 2.42 8.47 3.57
C ARG A 23 1.10 9.20 3.40
N SER A 24 0.55 9.64 4.51
CA SER A 24 -0.70 10.40 4.56
C SER A 24 -1.87 9.69 3.87
N PHE A 25 -1.95 8.36 4.02
CA PHE A 25 -2.91 7.52 3.34
C PHE A 25 -4.32 7.73 3.89
N LYS A 26 -5.25 8.17 3.04
CA LYS A 26 -6.64 8.45 3.44
C LYS A 26 -7.62 7.31 3.14
N GLY A 27 -7.19 6.31 2.36
CA GLY A 27 -8.05 5.22 1.91
C GLY A 27 -9.05 5.64 0.83
N SER A 28 -8.76 6.70 0.09
CA SER A 28 -9.53 7.07 -1.11
C SER A 28 -9.51 5.95 -2.14
N ARG A 29 -10.52 5.91 -3.01
CA ARG A 29 -10.62 4.88 -4.06
C ARG A 29 -9.35 4.80 -4.92
N GLN A 30 -8.74 5.94 -5.24
CA GLN A 30 -7.52 6.01 -6.06
C GLN A 30 -6.32 5.42 -5.33
N GLU A 31 -6.13 5.76 -4.05
CA GLU A 31 -5.07 5.20 -3.22
C GLU A 31 -5.24 3.68 -3.05
N MET A 32 -6.47 3.21 -2.82
CA MET A 32 -6.78 1.78 -2.72
C MET A 32 -6.45 1.03 -4.02
N LEU A 33 -6.80 1.61 -5.17
CA LEU A 33 -6.44 1.04 -6.48
C LEU A 33 -4.93 1.04 -6.71
N PHE A 34 -4.22 2.07 -6.26
CA PHE A 34 -2.77 2.15 -6.36
C PHE A 34 -2.08 1.08 -5.51
N VAL A 35 -2.48 0.91 -4.24
CA VAL A 35 -1.98 -0.16 -3.37
C VAL A 35 -2.27 -1.53 -3.97
N LYS A 36 -3.49 -1.73 -4.50
CA LYS A 36 -3.83 -2.97 -5.19
C LYS A 36 -2.93 -3.24 -6.39
N ALA A 37 -2.62 -2.21 -7.19
CA ALA A 37 -1.71 -2.35 -8.33
C ALA A 37 -0.29 -2.73 -7.87
N ILE A 38 0.24 -2.08 -6.83
CA ILE A 38 1.54 -2.43 -6.25
C ILE A 38 1.55 -3.89 -5.81
N LEU A 39 0.61 -4.30 -4.96
CA LEU A 39 0.57 -5.66 -4.41
C LEU A 39 0.41 -6.72 -5.50
N SER A 40 -0.42 -6.47 -6.51
CA SER A 40 -0.72 -7.44 -7.58
C SER A 40 0.31 -7.49 -8.71
N LYS A 41 1.15 -6.45 -8.87
CA LYS A 41 2.12 -6.36 -9.99
C LYS A 41 3.59 -6.27 -9.57
N SER A 42 3.90 -6.29 -8.27
CA SER A 42 5.28 -6.18 -7.76
C SER A 42 5.79 -7.52 -7.21
N PRO A 43 6.29 -8.47 -8.04
CA PRO A 43 6.79 -9.76 -7.59
C PRO A 43 8.06 -9.67 -6.72
N ALA A 44 8.86 -8.61 -6.86
CA ALA A 44 10.05 -8.40 -6.02
C ALA A 44 9.75 -7.79 -4.65
N LEU A 45 8.51 -7.33 -4.41
CA LEU A 45 8.14 -6.57 -3.21
C LEU A 45 8.46 -7.33 -1.93
N VAL A 46 9.20 -6.68 -1.05
CA VAL A 46 9.59 -7.16 0.28
C VAL A 46 8.79 -6.43 1.34
N ARG A 47 8.64 -5.11 1.21
CA ARG A 47 7.98 -4.28 2.22
C ARG A 47 7.09 -3.22 1.57
N LEU A 48 5.86 -3.11 2.05
CA LEU A 48 4.96 -1.99 1.82
C LEU A 48 4.59 -1.39 3.18
N VAL A 49 4.98 -0.14 3.40
CA VAL A 49 4.60 0.64 4.58
C VAL A 49 3.51 1.61 4.17
N ILE A 50 2.42 1.63 4.92
CA ILE A 50 1.30 2.55 4.73
C ILE A 50 1.15 3.29 6.05
N GLU A 51 1.52 4.56 6.04
CA GLU A 51 1.27 5.49 7.12
C GLU A 51 -0.05 6.20 6.85
N ASP A 52 -0.98 6.13 7.79
CA ASP A 52 -2.26 6.83 7.68
C ASP A 52 -2.08 8.36 7.66
N SER A 53 -3.13 9.08 7.29
CA SER A 53 -3.14 10.53 7.43
C SER A 53 -3.52 10.93 8.85
N ASP A 54 -2.97 12.05 9.32
CA ASP A 54 -3.37 12.69 10.58
C ASP A 54 -4.89 12.97 10.67
N ASP A 55 -5.58 13.06 9.52
CA ASP A 55 -7.03 13.27 9.43
C ASP A 55 -7.86 12.02 9.81
N ILE A 56 -7.23 10.84 9.98
CA ILE A 56 -7.90 9.61 10.39
C ILE A 56 -7.86 9.53 11.93
N ASP A 57 -8.91 10.07 12.56
CA ASP A 57 -9.09 9.99 14.01
C ASP A 57 -9.83 8.72 14.46
N ASP A 58 -10.49 8.02 13.53
CA ASP A 58 -11.30 6.84 13.83
C ASP A 58 -10.51 5.54 13.64
N VAL A 59 -10.12 4.92 14.76
CA VAL A 59 -9.45 3.61 14.80
C VAL A 59 -10.28 2.54 14.09
N ALA A 60 -11.61 2.60 14.12
CA ALA A 60 -12.46 1.64 13.42
C ALA A 60 -12.37 1.80 11.90
N GLN A 61 -12.25 3.04 11.41
CA GLN A 61 -12.02 3.32 10.00
C GLN A 61 -10.64 2.82 9.55
N ALA A 62 -9.57 3.11 10.32
CA ALA A 62 -8.22 2.60 10.04
C ALA A 62 -8.16 1.06 10.00
N LEU A 63 -8.85 0.40 10.93
CA LEU A 63 -8.96 -1.06 10.99
C LEU A 63 -9.76 -1.63 9.80
N LYS A 64 -10.80 -0.94 9.33
CA LYS A 64 -11.55 -1.34 8.14
C LYS A 64 -10.69 -1.24 6.88
N LEU A 65 -9.96 -0.14 6.71
CA LEU A 65 -9.04 0.06 5.58
C LEU A 65 -7.94 -1.00 5.55
N SER A 66 -7.28 -1.24 6.69
CA SER A 66 -6.21 -2.24 6.77
C SER A 66 -6.72 -3.66 6.44
N ARG A 67 -7.91 -4.04 6.92
CA ARG A 67 -8.55 -5.32 6.55
C ARG A 67 -8.81 -5.42 5.04
N GLU A 68 -9.31 -4.37 4.42
CA GLU A 68 -9.56 -4.35 2.98
C GLU A 68 -8.24 -4.49 2.20
N LEU A 69 -7.21 -3.75 2.57
CA LEU A 69 -5.89 -3.81 1.94
C LEU A 69 -5.22 -5.19 2.08
N LEU A 70 -5.33 -5.82 3.25
CA LEU A 70 -4.82 -7.17 3.50
C LEU A 70 -5.55 -8.26 2.69
N SER A 71 -6.77 -7.97 2.21
CA SER A 71 -7.52 -8.88 1.34
C SER A 71 -7.02 -8.90 -0.11
N PHE A 72 -6.17 -7.94 -0.49
CA PHE A 72 -5.69 -7.85 -1.86
C PHE A 72 -4.69 -8.97 -2.21
N PRO A 73 -4.75 -9.51 -3.44
CA PRO A 73 -3.81 -10.51 -3.90
C PRO A 73 -2.39 -9.93 -3.97
N ARG A 74 -1.40 -10.77 -3.66
CA ARG A 74 0.02 -10.42 -3.67
C ARG A 74 0.76 -11.23 -4.73
N ALA A 75 1.45 -10.54 -5.63
CA ALA A 75 2.38 -11.17 -6.56
C ALA A 75 3.61 -11.73 -5.83
N SER A 76 4.08 -11.01 -4.79
CA SER A 76 5.17 -11.46 -3.94
C SER A 76 4.64 -12.21 -2.70
N PRO A 77 4.96 -13.50 -2.51
CA PRO A 77 4.55 -14.25 -1.32
C PRO A 77 5.29 -13.81 -0.04
N LYS A 78 6.44 -13.12 -0.19
CA LYS A 78 7.25 -12.61 0.92
C LYS A 78 6.93 -11.17 1.32
N ALA A 79 6.08 -10.48 0.55
CA ALA A 79 5.74 -9.08 0.82
C ALA A 79 5.07 -8.91 2.20
N GLN A 80 5.70 -8.09 3.03
CA GLN A 80 5.16 -7.62 4.31
C GLN A 80 4.41 -6.31 4.09
N VAL A 81 3.19 -6.22 4.61
CA VAL A 81 2.41 -4.98 4.64
C VAL A 81 2.36 -4.50 6.08
N VAL A 82 2.83 -3.27 6.31
CA VAL A 82 2.90 -2.65 7.63
C VAL A 82 2.05 -1.40 7.63
N PHE A 83 1.16 -1.29 8.61
CA PHE A 83 0.35 -0.09 8.85
C PHE A 83 0.97 0.68 10.01
N VAL A 84 1.19 1.98 9.80
CA VAL A 84 1.75 2.90 10.78
C VAL A 84 0.73 3.99 11.04
N ASP A 85 0.46 4.22 12.31
CA ASP A 85 -0.31 5.38 12.75
C ASP A 85 0.64 6.59 12.76
N SER A 86 0.29 7.60 11.98
CA SER A 86 0.99 8.88 11.83
C SER A 86 1.23 9.58 13.18
N LYS A 87 0.36 9.36 14.17
CA LYS A 87 0.52 9.95 15.52
C LYS A 87 1.65 9.30 16.32
N TYR A 88 2.07 8.10 15.92
CA TYR A 88 3.15 7.36 16.54
C TYR A 88 4.34 7.14 15.59
N SER A 89 4.33 7.77 14.40
CA SER A 89 5.48 7.76 13.52
C SER A 89 6.53 8.73 14.09
N ASN A 90 7.55 8.17 14.72
CA ASN A 90 8.70 8.97 15.13
C ASN A 90 9.37 9.46 13.84
N THR A 91 9.25 10.76 13.54
CA THR A 91 10.07 11.44 12.53
C THR A 91 11.53 11.40 12.98
N THR A 92 12.19 10.26 12.80
CA THR A 92 13.63 10.10 12.98
C THR A 92 14.19 9.41 11.75
N MET A 93 14.27 10.17 10.64
CA MET A 93 15.27 9.99 9.59
C MET A 93 15.65 11.38 9.06
N LEU A 94 16.15 12.25 9.95
CA LEU A 94 17.21 13.19 9.60
C LEU A 94 18.44 12.69 10.33
N ASN A 95 19.38 12.12 9.57
CA ASN A 95 20.83 12.05 9.79
C ASN A 95 21.46 11.41 8.56
#